data_AF-A0AAE3NJF9-F1
#
_entry.id   AF-A0AAE3NJF9-F1
#
_cell.length_a   1.000
_cell.length_b   1.000
_cell.length_c   1.000
_cell.angle_alpha   90.00
_cell.angle_beta   90.00
_cell.angle_gamma   90.00
#
_symmetry.space_group_name_H-M   'P 1'
#
loop_
_entity.id
_entity.type
_entity.pdbx_description
1 polymer ?
#
loop_
_entity_poly.entity_id
_entity_poly.type
_entity_poly.pdbx_seq_one_letter_code
_entity_poly.pdbx_strand_id
1 'polypeptide(L)'
;MADPRDSRFTRAMDVLGALYRNSPTFRQLADKVRDEGGVTLRMLDDGGVASTDLSNRVIRVSPQTLSNNGSGDGPSLVSALVFELNNLSRADEANAVYGLAQYGAFDAASYARELERIEYQGGVSCGQIFQEARDSLRAFGEADHPERWFLHENPHGGSLQPMYSSFADSLDYQREIGHTGVYETDFRNSHNQW
;
A
#
# COMPACT_ATOMS: atom_id res chain seq x y z
N MET A 1 -8.67 11.40 19.58
CA MET A 1 -8.60 12.27 18.39
C MET A 1 -7.16 12.66 18.20
N ALA A 2 -6.59 12.46 17.01
CA ALA A 2 -5.26 12.96 16.68
C ALA A 2 -5.23 14.48 16.74
N ASP A 3 -4.21 15.07 17.36
CA ASP A 3 -4.00 16.52 17.29
C ASP A 3 -3.58 16.88 15.86
N PRO A 4 -4.32 17.74 15.13
CA PRO A 4 -3.91 18.24 13.81
C PRO A 4 -2.56 18.97 13.82
N ARG A 5 -1.98 19.23 14.99
CA ARG A 5 -0.67 19.85 15.21
C ARG A 5 0.46 18.84 15.48
N ASP A 6 0.19 17.55 15.31
CA ASP A 6 1.26 16.57 15.33
C ASP A 6 2.21 16.80 14.14
N SER A 7 3.41 17.28 14.45
CA SER A 7 4.43 17.69 13.47
C SER A 7 4.81 16.56 12.51
N ARG A 8 4.55 15.30 12.88
CA ARG A 8 4.79 14.13 12.05
C ARG A 8 3.83 14.08 10.85
N PHE A 9 2.56 14.44 11.05
CA PHE A 9 1.61 14.57 9.95
C PHE A 9 1.93 15.75 9.05
N THR A 10 2.30 16.90 9.61
CA THR A 10 2.73 18.05 8.80
C THR A 10 3.90 17.68 7.89
N ARG A 11 4.94 17.04 8.45
CA ARG A 11 6.08 16.55 7.66
C ARG A 11 5.62 15.56 6.57
N ALA A 12 4.77 14.59 6.92
CA ALA A 12 4.28 13.64 5.92
C ALA A 12 3.52 14.34 4.79
N MET A 13 2.67 15.32 5.10
CA MET A 13 1.96 16.09 4.07
C MET A 13 2.91 16.90 3.18
N ASP A 14 3.98 17.47 3.73
CA ASP A 14 5.00 18.16 2.93
C ASP A 14 5.69 17.20 1.93
N VAL A 15 6.02 15.99 2.39
CA VAL A 15 6.60 14.94 1.54
C VAL A 15 5.60 14.50 0.48
N LEU A 16 4.35 14.18 0.84
CA LEU A 16 3.31 13.81 -0.12
C LEU A 16 3.07 14.94 -1.15
N GLY A 17 3.14 16.20 -0.73
CA GLY A 17 3.06 17.35 -1.62
C GLY A 17 4.23 17.40 -2.61
N ALA A 18 5.44 17.00 -2.19
CA ALA A 18 6.57 16.85 -3.09
C ALA A 18 6.40 15.66 -4.05
N LEU A 19 5.89 14.52 -3.57
CA LEU A 19 5.52 13.39 -4.42
C LEU A 19 4.51 13.80 -5.49
N TYR A 20 3.46 14.55 -5.12
CA TYR A 20 2.45 15.06 -6.06
C TYR A 20 3.05 15.92 -7.17
N ARG A 21 4.06 16.73 -6.84
CA ARG A 21 4.74 17.58 -7.84
C ARG A 21 5.70 16.80 -8.73
N ASN A 22 6.35 15.76 -8.22
CA ASN A 22 7.50 15.13 -8.87
C ASN A 22 7.27 13.69 -9.36
N SER A 23 6.17 13.05 -8.98
CA SER A 23 5.74 11.74 -9.48
C SER A 23 4.42 11.87 -10.24
N PRO A 24 4.40 11.71 -11.58
CA PRO A 24 3.14 11.62 -12.32
C PRO A 24 2.26 10.47 -11.84
N THR A 25 2.85 9.34 -11.42
CA THR A 25 2.11 8.18 -10.91
C THR A 25 1.39 8.52 -9.61
N PHE A 26 2.06 9.17 -8.66
CA PHE A 26 1.44 9.58 -7.40
C PHE A 26 0.37 10.65 -7.63
N ARG A 27 0.60 11.57 -8.57
CA ARG A 27 -0.37 12.60 -8.92
C ARG A 27 -1.68 12.00 -9.42
N GLN A 28 -1.61 11.06 -10.35
CA GLN A 28 -2.78 10.38 -10.90
C GLN A 28 -3.56 9.64 -9.80
N LEU A 29 -2.84 8.92 -8.94
CA LEU A 29 -3.41 8.22 -7.78
C LEU A 29 -4.10 9.19 -6.81
N ALA A 30 -3.43 10.28 -6.44
CA ALA A 30 -3.96 11.27 -5.51
C ALA A 30 -5.17 12.02 -6.09
N ASP A 31 -5.14 12.33 -7.39
CA ASP A 31 -6.28 12.94 -8.09
C ASP A 31 -7.47 11.97 -8.11
N LYS A 32 -7.29 10.67 -8.40
CA LYS A 32 -8.37 9.67 -8.31
C LYS A 32 -8.95 9.59 -6.89
N VAL A 33 -8.10 9.49 -5.86
CA VAL A 33 -8.55 9.45 -4.46
C VAL A 33 -9.36 10.71 -4.09
N ARG A 34 -8.91 11.89 -4.54
CA ARG A 34 -9.63 13.16 -4.34
C ARG A 34 -10.97 13.16 -5.06
N ASP A 35 -11.00 12.79 -6.33
CA ASP A 35 -12.20 12.85 -7.18
C ASP A 35 -13.28 11.87 -6.71
N GLU A 36 -12.90 10.81 -6.00
CA GLU A 36 -13.78 9.86 -5.32
C GLU A 36 -14.21 10.28 -3.89
N GLY A 37 -13.96 11.54 -3.50
CA GLY A 37 -14.40 12.09 -2.21
C GLY A 37 -13.31 12.18 -1.13
N GLY A 38 -12.04 11.96 -1.50
CA GLY A 38 -10.90 12.10 -0.59
C GLY A 38 -10.77 10.94 0.40
N VAL A 39 -10.06 11.18 1.50
CA VAL A 39 -9.73 10.19 2.52
C VAL A 39 -9.72 10.83 3.91
N THR A 40 -10.15 10.08 4.92
CA THR A 40 -9.98 10.46 6.32
C THR A 40 -8.81 9.71 6.94
N LEU A 41 -7.90 10.42 7.61
CA LEU A 41 -6.86 9.78 8.44
C LEU A 41 -7.38 9.60 9.87
N ARG A 42 -7.24 8.40 10.42
CA ARG A 42 -7.63 8.08 11.80
C ARG A 42 -6.48 7.40 12.53
N MET A 43 -6.08 7.95 13.67
CA MET A 43 -5.15 7.24 14.56
C MET A 43 -5.90 6.15 15.32
N LEU A 44 -5.29 4.96 15.38
CA LEU A 44 -5.74 3.90 16.26
C LEU A 44 -4.85 3.87 17.51
N ASP A 45 -5.42 3.34 18.59
CA ASP A 45 -4.68 3.07 19.83
C ASP A 45 -4.06 1.65 19.83
N ASP A 46 -4.09 0.93 18.70
CA ASP A 46 -3.55 -0.42 18.55
C ASP A 46 -2.14 -0.42 17.92
N GLY A 47 -1.43 -1.54 18.09
CA GLY A 47 -0.04 -1.72 17.64
C GLY A 47 0.11 -2.24 16.20
N GLY A 48 -0.91 -2.11 15.36
CA GLY A 48 -0.89 -2.65 13.99
C GLY A 48 0.01 -1.88 13.02
N VAL A 49 0.10 -2.34 11.77
CA VAL A 49 0.57 -1.49 10.65
C VAL A 49 -0.60 -0.63 10.18
N ALA A 50 -0.34 0.46 9.44
CA ALA A 50 -1.41 1.22 8.81
C ALA A 50 -2.30 0.31 7.96
N SER A 51 -3.59 0.66 7.84
CA SER A 51 -4.56 -0.12 7.06
C SER A 51 -5.64 0.77 6.47
N THR A 52 -6.15 0.36 5.31
CA THR A 52 -7.26 1.03 4.63
C THR A 52 -8.60 0.34 4.91
N ASP A 53 -9.57 1.14 5.35
CA ASP A 53 -10.98 0.80 5.33
C ASP A 53 -11.58 1.33 4.02
N LEU A 54 -11.66 0.45 3.01
CA LEU A 54 -12.11 0.80 1.66
C LEU A 54 -13.55 1.35 1.67
N SER A 55 -14.43 0.74 2.47
CA SER A 55 -15.86 1.09 2.53
C SER A 55 -16.10 2.49 3.07
N ASN A 56 -15.29 2.93 4.05
CA ASN A 56 -15.45 4.23 4.69
C ASN A 56 -14.41 5.27 4.22
N ARG A 57 -13.51 4.89 3.30
CA ARG A 57 -12.38 5.70 2.84
C ARG A 57 -11.56 6.27 4.01
N VAL A 58 -11.23 5.40 4.96
CA VAL A 58 -10.42 5.75 6.14
C VAL A 58 -9.08 5.05 6.06
N ILE A 59 -7.99 5.81 6.16
CA ILE A 59 -6.67 5.24 6.45
C ILE A 59 -6.47 5.30 7.95
N ARG A 60 -6.25 4.13 8.53
CA ARG A 60 -5.96 3.94 9.95
C ARG A 60 -4.45 3.91 10.13
N VAL A 61 -3.91 4.73 11.02
CA VAL A 61 -2.47 4.84 11.26
C VAL A 61 -2.17 4.49 12.71
N SER A 62 -1.23 3.58 12.93
CA SER A 62 -0.82 3.16 14.28
C SER A 62 0.26 4.08 14.87
N PRO A 63 0.46 4.05 16.21
CA PRO A 63 1.55 4.78 16.86
C PRO A 63 2.94 4.40 16.32
N GLN A 64 3.15 3.12 15.97
CA GLN A 64 4.41 2.63 15.42
C GLN A 64 4.71 3.29 14.07
N THR A 65 3.75 3.24 13.14
CA THR A 65 3.89 3.88 11.81
C THR A 65 4.08 5.39 11.94
N LEU A 66 3.38 6.04 12.88
CA LEU A 66 3.54 7.48 13.14
C LEU A 66 4.95 7.82 13.61
N SER A 67 5.56 6.98 14.44
CA SER A 67 6.91 7.23 14.98
C SER A 67 8.04 6.91 14.00
N ASN A 68 7.79 6.13 12.95
CA ASN A 68 8.83 5.69 12.04
C ASN A 68 9.10 6.74 10.97
N ASN A 69 10.23 7.44 11.10
CA ASN A 69 10.76 8.42 10.15
C ASN A 69 11.63 7.77 9.06
N GLY A 70 11.52 6.46 8.88
CA GLY A 70 12.39 5.69 7.99
C GLY A 70 13.56 5.02 8.70
N SER A 71 13.88 5.30 9.97
CA SER A 71 15.03 4.67 10.63
C SER A 71 14.71 3.42 11.47
N GLY A 72 13.43 3.13 11.74
CA GLY A 72 13.01 1.98 12.59
C GLY A 72 12.55 0.77 11.78
N ASP A 73 12.18 -0.33 12.45
CA ASP A 73 11.60 -1.50 11.80
C ASP A 73 10.22 -1.18 11.20
N GLY A 74 10.03 -1.55 9.93
CA GLY A 74 8.78 -1.34 9.18
C GLY A 74 8.76 -0.07 8.30
N PRO A 75 7.59 0.22 7.67
CA PRO A 75 7.45 1.37 6.77
C PRO A 75 7.43 2.70 7.53
N SER A 76 7.98 3.75 6.90
CA SER A 76 7.78 5.13 7.39
C SER A 76 6.33 5.56 7.22
N LEU A 77 5.91 6.61 7.94
CA LEU A 77 4.57 7.19 7.76
C LEU A 77 4.28 7.55 6.31
N VAL A 78 5.24 8.14 5.59
CA VAL A 78 5.11 8.47 4.16
C VAL A 78 4.87 7.20 3.35
N SER A 79 5.69 6.17 3.60
CA SER A 79 5.62 4.91 2.86
C SER A 79 4.27 4.22 3.04
N ALA A 80 3.80 4.17 4.28
CA ALA A 80 2.50 3.63 4.63
C ALA A 80 1.37 4.44 3.96
N LEU A 81 1.40 5.77 4.03
CA LEU A 81 0.37 6.60 3.40
C LEU A 81 0.33 6.44 1.87
N VAL A 82 1.48 6.33 1.20
CA VAL A 82 1.53 6.06 -0.25
C VAL A 82 0.88 4.70 -0.56
N PHE A 83 1.21 3.67 0.20
CA PHE A 83 0.63 2.34 0.02
C PHE A 83 -0.89 2.32 0.26
N GLU A 84 -1.35 2.95 1.33
CA GLU A 84 -2.78 2.98 1.67
C GLU A 84 -3.60 3.88 0.72
N LEU A 85 -3.04 5.00 0.25
CA LEU A 85 -3.66 5.79 -0.83
C LEU A 85 -3.72 5.01 -2.14
N ASN A 86 -2.71 4.18 -2.42
CA ASN A 86 -2.73 3.27 -3.55
C ASN A 86 -3.86 2.25 -3.41
N ASN A 87 -4.03 1.63 -2.24
CA ASN A 87 -5.15 0.71 -1.96
C ASN A 87 -6.51 1.39 -2.20
N LEU A 88 -6.69 2.62 -1.70
CA LEU A 88 -7.91 3.39 -1.96
C LEU A 88 -8.14 3.65 -3.45
N SER A 89 -7.10 4.04 -4.19
CA SER A 89 -7.21 4.28 -5.64
C SER A 89 -7.54 3.03 -6.44
N ARG A 90 -7.45 1.84 -5.84
CA ARG A 90 -7.72 0.55 -6.47
C ARG A 90 -8.93 -0.15 -5.86
N ALA A 91 -9.72 0.56 -5.05
CA ALA A 91 -10.90 0.04 -4.38
C ALA A 91 -11.89 -0.60 -5.38
N ASP A 92 -12.04 -0.02 -6.57
CA ASP A 92 -12.92 -0.57 -7.62
C ASP A 92 -12.49 -1.97 -8.09
N GLU A 93 -11.18 -2.24 -8.17
CA GLU A 93 -10.66 -3.55 -8.56
C GLU A 93 -10.98 -4.60 -7.50
N ALA A 94 -10.75 -4.27 -6.22
CA ALA A 94 -11.09 -5.16 -5.10
C ALA A 94 -12.60 -5.40 -5.03
N ASN A 95 -13.41 -4.35 -5.16
CA ASN A 95 -14.86 -4.44 -5.17
C ASN A 95 -15.39 -5.30 -6.33
N ALA A 96 -14.75 -5.25 -7.50
CA ALA A 96 -15.10 -6.12 -8.62
C ALA A 96 -14.85 -7.61 -8.30
N VAL A 97 -13.72 -7.93 -7.66
CA VAL A 97 -13.41 -9.29 -7.20
C VAL A 97 -14.41 -9.75 -6.14
N TYR A 98 -14.71 -8.90 -5.16
CA TYR A 98 -15.71 -9.20 -4.12
C TYR A 98 -17.11 -9.42 -4.72
N GLY A 99 -17.52 -8.59 -5.67
CA GLY A 99 -18.81 -8.74 -6.35
C GLY A 99 -18.89 -10.06 -7.12
N LEU A 100 -17.86 -10.41 -7.89
CA LEU A 100 -17.81 -11.67 -8.63
C LEU A 100 -17.79 -12.90 -7.70
N ALA A 101 -17.10 -12.82 -6.56
CA ALA A 101 -17.10 -13.85 -5.53
C ALA A 101 -18.51 -14.15 -5.02
N GLN A 102 -19.33 -13.13 -4.77
CA GLN A 102 -20.72 -13.28 -4.34
C GLN A 102 -21.60 -14.03 -5.35
N TYR A 103 -21.27 -13.97 -6.65
CA TYR A 103 -21.99 -14.67 -7.71
C TYR A 103 -21.40 -16.06 -8.05
N GLY A 104 -20.47 -16.58 -7.23
CA GLY A 104 -19.89 -17.91 -7.41
C GLY A 104 -18.89 -18.00 -8.57
N ALA A 105 -18.32 -16.86 -8.99
CA ALA A 105 -17.34 -16.84 -10.09
C ALA A 105 -15.95 -17.37 -9.68
N PHE A 106 -15.71 -17.58 -8.38
CA PHE A 106 -14.41 -17.99 -7.85
C PHE A 106 -14.54 -19.20 -6.92
N ASP A 107 -13.49 -20.02 -6.92
CA ASP A 107 -13.13 -20.83 -5.77
C ASP A 107 -12.15 -20.05 -4.86
N ALA A 108 -11.83 -20.59 -3.69
CA ALA A 108 -10.94 -19.92 -2.73
C ALA A 108 -9.56 -19.56 -3.34
N ALA A 109 -8.99 -20.45 -4.16
CA ALA A 109 -7.65 -20.27 -4.71
C ALA A 109 -7.62 -19.20 -5.82
N SER A 110 -8.62 -19.17 -6.69
CA SER A 110 -8.77 -18.15 -7.73
C SER A 110 -9.11 -16.78 -7.15
N TYR A 111 -9.91 -16.73 -6.09
CA TYR A 111 -10.16 -15.51 -5.33
C TYR A 111 -8.87 -14.94 -4.72
N ALA A 112 -8.11 -15.77 -4.00
CA ALA A 112 -6.84 -15.36 -3.40
C ALA A 112 -5.84 -14.86 -4.46
N ARG A 113 -5.76 -15.56 -5.60
CA ARG A 113 -4.91 -15.14 -6.73
C ARG A 113 -5.28 -13.75 -7.26
N GLU A 114 -6.55 -13.42 -7.39
CA GLU A 114 -6.97 -12.09 -7.88
C GLU A 114 -6.66 -10.98 -6.87
N LEU A 115 -6.81 -11.24 -5.57
CA LEU A 115 -6.39 -10.28 -4.54
C LEU A 115 -4.88 -10.06 -4.55
N GLU A 116 -4.08 -11.13 -4.64
CA GLU A 116 -2.63 -11.04 -4.80
C GLU A 116 -2.22 -10.27 -6.06
N ARG A 117 -2.98 -10.41 -7.15
CA ARG A 117 -2.72 -9.63 -8.38
C ARG A 117 -2.90 -8.14 -8.12
N ILE A 118 -3.94 -7.75 -7.36
CA ILE A 118 -4.18 -6.35 -6.99
C ILE A 118 -3.05 -5.84 -6.09
N GLU A 119 -2.63 -6.62 -5.07
CA GLU A 119 -1.52 -6.24 -4.19
C GLU A 119 -0.20 -6.11 -4.95
N TYR A 120 0.13 -7.07 -5.82
CA TYR A 120 1.32 -7.00 -6.67
C TYR A 120 1.33 -5.73 -7.52
N GLN A 121 0.22 -5.42 -8.19
CA GLN A 121 0.11 -4.21 -9.01
C GLN A 121 0.19 -2.94 -8.14
N GLY A 122 -0.29 -2.99 -6.90
CA GLY A 122 -0.11 -1.92 -5.93
C GLY A 122 1.36 -1.71 -5.54
N GLY A 123 2.10 -2.79 -5.30
CA GLY A 123 3.54 -2.77 -5.08
C GLY A 123 4.30 -2.18 -6.26
N VAL A 124 3.93 -2.53 -7.50
CA VAL A 124 4.51 -1.96 -8.72
C VAL A 124 4.28 -0.45 -8.80
N SER A 125 3.03 0.01 -8.58
CA SER A 125 2.71 1.44 -8.59
C SER A 125 3.46 2.21 -7.49
N CYS A 126 3.54 1.65 -6.28
CA CYS A 126 4.32 2.21 -5.19
C CYS A 126 5.80 2.32 -5.59
N GLY A 127 6.42 1.24 -6.06
CA GLY A 127 7.81 1.24 -6.51
C GLY A 127 8.08 2.30 -7.58
N GLN A 128 7.18 2.46 -8.55
CA GLN A 128 7.30 3.50 -9.57
C GLN A 128 7.23 4.92 -8.97
N ILE A 129 6.32 5.17 -8.02
CA ILE A 129 6.22 6.46 -7.31
C ILE A 129 7.53 6.81 -6.61
N PHE A 130 8.11 5.86 -5.88
CA PHE A 130 9.36 6.08 -5.15
C PHE A 130 10.56 6.27 -6.09
N GLN A 131 10.57 5.60 -7.25
CA GLN A 131 11.58 5.83 -8.28
C GLN A 131 11.47 7.23 -8.89
N GLU A 132 10.26 7.64 -9.29
CA GLU A 132 10.01 8.95 -9.90
C GLU A 132 10.35 10.11 -8.95
N ALA A 133 10.04 9.97 -7.66
CA ALA A 133 10.25 11.02 -6.67
C ALA A 133 11.51 10.84 -5.82
N ARG A 134 12.46 9.98 -6.24
CA ARG A 134 13.65 9.59 -5.45
C ARG A 134 14.41 10.79 -4.89
N ASP A 135 14.64 11.82 -5.70
CA ASP A 135 15.39 13.00 -5.27
C ASP A 135 14.63 13.84 -4.24
N SER A 136 13.31 13.89 -4.34
CA SER A 136 12.48 14.54 -3.31
C SER A 136 12.57 13.76 -2.00
N LEU A 137 12.40 12.45 -2.06
CA LEU A 137 12.53 11.58 -0.89
C LEU A 137 13.90 11.73 -0.22
N ARG A 138 14.98 11.86 -1.01
CA ARG A 138 16.34 12.15 -0.50
C ARG A 138 16.39 13.47 0.24
N ALA A 139 15.85 14.54 -0.35
CA ALA A 139 15.83 15.85 0.27
C ALA A 139 15.07 15.87 1.62
N PHE A 140 14.10 14.98 1.80
CA PHE A 140 13.34 14.82 3.03
C PHE A 140 13.89 13.77 4.01
N GLY A 141 15.02 13.12 3.67
CA GLY A 141 15.63 12.06 4.48
C GLY A 141 14.83 10.75 4.51
N GLU A 142 13.98 10.51 3.50
CA GLU A 142 13.21 9.28 3.37
C GLU A 142 13.95 8.24 2.50
N ALA A 143 14.82 8.65 1.56
CA ALA A 143 15.32 7.80 0.47
C ALA A 143 16.36 6.71 0.81
N ASP A 144 16.74 6.54 2.07
CA ASP A 144 17.82 5.62 2.45
C ASP A 144 17.37 4.14 2.55
N HIS A 145 16.09 3.86 2.27
CA HIS A 145 15.51 2.52 2.43
C HIS A 145 14.65 2.06 1.23
N PRO A 146 15.22 1.93 0.03
CA PRO A 146 14.49 1.46 -1.16
C PRO A 146 13.81 0.10 -0.96
N GLU A 147 14.41 -0.77 -0.15
CA GLU A 147 13.88 -2.09 0.23
C GLU A 147 12.49 -2.03 0.89
N ARG A 148 12.16 -0.90 1.50
CA ARG A 148 10.88 -0.69 2.18
C ARG A 148 9.76 -0.23 1.24
N TRP A 149 10.04 -0.12 -0.05
CA TRP A 149 9.15 0.47 -1.05
C TRP A 149 8.77 -0.49 -2.19
N PHE A 150 8.81 -1.80 -1.94
CA PHE A 150 8.66 -2.82 -2.98
C PHE A 150 9.74 -2.71 -4.08
N LEU A 151 10.84 -2.02 -3.77
CA LEU A 151 12.04 -1.96 -4.57
C LEU A 151 13.16 -2.66 -3.80
N HIS A 152 14.27 -2.98 -4.44
CA HIS A 152 15.53 -3.30 -3.77
C HIS A 152 16.68 -2.68 -4.55
N GLU A 153 17.82 -2.50 -3.89
CA GLU A 153 19.02 -1.99 -4.55
C GLU A 153 19.79 -3.13 -5.21
N ASN A 154 20.09 -2.99 -6.50
CA ASN A 154 20.91 -3.96 -7.20
C ASN A 154 22.37 -3.90 -6.67
N PRO A 155 22.92 -5.01 -6.14
CA PRO A 155 24.23 -5.01 -5.49
C PRO A 155 25.40 -4.70 -6.45
N HIS A 156 25.18 -4.79 -7.76
CA HIS A 156 26.21 -4.58 -8.78
C HIS A 156 26.19 -3.18 -9.40
N GLY A 157 25.20 -2.35 -9.10
CA GLY A 157 25.06 -1.03 -9.76
C GLY A 157 24.27 0.03 -9.01
N GLY A 158 23.73 -0.26 -7.82
CA GLY A 158 22.98 0.71 -7.02
C GLY A 158 21.64 1.16 -7.65
N SER A 159 21.22 0.49 -8.72
CA SER A 159 19.95 0.76 -9.37
C SER A 159 18.81 0.15 -8.56
N LEU A 160 17.68 0.85 -8.48
CA LEU A 160 16.50 0.34 -7.79
C LEU A 160 15.70 -0.55 -8.74
N GLN A 161 15.38 -1.76 -8.30
CA GLN A 161 14.60 -2.73 -9.07
C GLN A 161 13.35 -3.17 -8.29
N PRO A 162 12.24 -3.53 -8.95
CA PRO A 162 11.10 -4.13 -8.26
C PRO A 162 11.50 -5.35 -7.44
N MET A 163 10.85 -5.55 -6.28
CA MET A 163 11.09 -6.69 -5.39
C MET A 163 10.84 -8.04 -6.09
N TYR A 164 9.85 -8.09 -6.98
CA TYR A 164 9.52 -9.27 -7.78
C TYR A 164 9.59 -8.93 -9.26
N SER A 165 10.18 -9.83 -10.06
CA SER A 165 10.34 -9.60 -11.50
C SER A 165 9.03 -9.78 -12.28
N SER A 166 8.08 -10.54 -11.71
CA SER A 166 6.77 -10.82 -12.31
C SER A 166 5.70 -11.06 -11.24
N PHE A 167 4.43 -11.01 -11.64
CA PHE A 167 3.33 -11.45 -10.78
C PHE A 167 3.45 -12.93 -10.40
N ALA A 168 3.96 -13.78 -11.29
CA ALA A 168 4.13 -15.20 -11.00
C ALA A 168 5.14 -15.42 -9.87
N ASP A 169 6.28 -14.74 -9.93
CA ASP A 169 7.31 -14.80 -8.87
C ASP A 169 6.75 -14.31 -7.53
N SER A 170 6.00 -13.21 -7.56
CA SER A 170 5.35 -12.66 -6.38
C SER A 170 4.34 -13.66 -5.80
N LEU A 171 3.46 -14.20 -6.64
CA LEU A 171 2.43 -15.16 -6.21
C LEU A 171 3.04 -16.44 -5.62
N ASP A 172 4.12 -16.95 -6.21
CA ASP A 172 4.81 -18.15 -5.71
C ASP A 172 5.43 -17.89 -4.33
N TYR A 173 6.06 -16.73 -4.13
CA TYR A 173 6.56 -16.31 -2.81
C TYR A 173 5.42 -16.14 -1.79
N GLN A 174 4.31 -15.50 -2.16
CA GLN A 174 3.18 -15.27 -1.27
C GLN A 174 2.51 -16.58 -0.84
N ARG A 175 2.52 -17.59 -1.72
CA ARG A 175 2.10 -18.96 -1.37
C ARG A 175 3.08 -19.63 -0.42
N GLU A 176 4.39 -19.49 -0.66
CA GLU A 176 5.44 -20.07 0.20
C GLU A 176 5.32 -19.58 1.64
N ILE A 177 5.08 -18.28 1.83
CA ILE A 177 4.92 -17.68 3.17
C ILE A 177 3.50 -17.83 3.74
N GLY A 178 2.59 -18.46 3.00
CA GLY A 178 1.22 -18.73 3.44
C GLY A 178 0.26 -17.52 3.42
N HIS A 179 0.65 -16.41 2.79
CA HIS A 179 -0.16 -15.19 2.72
C HIS A 179 -1.49 -15.43 1.98
N THR A 180 -1.44 -16.16 0.85
CA THR A 180 -2.65 -16.52 0.09
C THR A 180 -3.66 -17.33 0.92
N GLY A 181 -3.18 -18.08 1.91
CA GLY A 181 -4.02 -18.88 2.81
C GLY A 181 -4.95 -18.03 3.68
N VAL A 182 -4.58 -16.78 3.97
CA VAL A 182 -5.43 -15.82 4.68
C VAL A 182 -6.68 -15.52 3.83
N TYR A 183 -6.50 -15.11 2.57
CA TYR A 183 -7.62 -14.82 1.67
C TYR A 183 -8.49 -16.03 1.39
N GLU A 184 -7.89 -17.21 1.23
CA GLU A 184 -8.64 -18.45 1.05
C GLU A 184 -9.52 -18.76 2.27
N THR A 185 -8.99 -18.54 3.48
CA THR A 185 -9.73 -18.75 4.72
C THR A 185 -10.89 -17.77 4.84
N ASP A 186 -10.63 -16.49 4.57
CA ASP A 186 -11.66 -15.44 4.57
C ASP A 186 -12.76 -15.72 3.55
N PHE A 187 -12.39 -16.18 2.35
CA PHE A 187 -13.34 -16.58 1.32
C PHE A 187 -14.24 -17.73 1.79
N ARG A 188 -13.65 -18.81 2.33
CA ARG A 188 -14.42 -19.96 2.85
C ARG A 188 -15.36 -19.53 3.97
N ASN A 189 -14.90 -18.69 4.89
CA ASN A 189 -15.72 -18.21 6.01
C ASN A 189 -16.92 -17.35 5.57
N SER A 190 -16.75 -16.60 4.48
CA SER A 190 -17.77 -15.68 3.96
C SER A 190 -18.73 -16.33 2.95
N HIS A 191 -18.30 -17.38 2.23
CA HIS A 191 -19.07 -17.95 1.12
C HIS A 191 -19.48 -19.43 1.29
N ASN A 192 -18.92 -20.19 2.24
CA ASN A 192 -19.33 -21.58 2.51
C ASN A 192 -20.37 -21.72 3.65
N GLN A 193 -21.18 -20.69 3.93
CA GLN A 193 -22.21 -20.76 4.99
C GLN A 193 -23.52 -21.46 4.56
N TRP A 194 -23.49 -22.35 3.57
CA TRP A 194 -24.65 -23.12 3.13
C TRP A 194 -24.33 -24.61 2.98
#